data_AF-A0A0Q5SUG2-F1
#
_entry.id   AF-A0A0Q5SUG2-F1
#
_cell.length_a   1.000
_cell.length_b   1.000
_cell.length_c   1.000
_cell.angle_alpha   90.00
_cell.angle_beta   90.00
_cell.angle_gamma   90.00
#
_symmetry.space_group_name_H-M   'P 1'
#
loop_
_entity.id
_entity.type
_entity.pdbx_description
1 polymer ?
#
loop_
_entity_poly.entity_id
_entity_poly.type
_entity_poly.pdbx_seq_one_letter_code
_entity_poly.pdbx_strand_id
1 'polypeptide(L)'
;MFKKRNLVSRLWLKHTDKIRYKQYKWELRNQKQLAFANFITDAEKLTSPAKIINFAKQNGKIRLSHSGNAGDVIYALPTIEAIRKLTGARIELYLRLGQPLILSGYNTHPLGNVMLNEKMAEMLIKLLRPQRYIDHVEIHTDQTIDIDLDYFRAGGIPLDKGNIARWCSYLTGVNPVLWKPWLEVEPDRSYENIIVMARSERYRNYTINYKFMNQYADIVFIGVESEYKDIKKTIPNIRWVQVDDFMQMAQIIAGCKFFIGNQSFPYSIAEGLKVPRILETSFEVINVVPEGNDGFDFFFQEHLESLVSTLNNPKQQEKTI
;
A
#
# COMPACT_ATOMS: atom_id res chain seq x y z
N MET A 1 -19.71 28.88 17.97
CA MET A 1 -18.34 28.70 17.42
C MET A 1 -17.56 27.77 18.34
N PHE A 2 -17.11 26.61 17.86
CA PHE A 2 -16.36 25.65 18.69
C PHE A 2 -14.99 26.24 19.07
N LYS A 3 -14.62 26.19 20.36
CA LYS A 3 -13.33 26.66 20.87
C LYS A 3 -12.51 25.49 21.38
N LYS A 4 -11.37 25.23 20.73
CA LYS A 4 -10.43 24.18 21.14
C LYS A 4 -9.91 24.48 22.55
N ARG A 5 -10.10 23.53 23.47
CA ARG A 5 -9.60 23.60 24.85
C ARG A 5 -8.10 23.26 24.90
N ASN A 6 -7.36 23.93 25.78
CA ASN A 6 -5.97 23.59 26.08
C ASN A 6 -5.86 22.25 26.84
N LEU A 7 -4.63 21.74 27.02
CA LEU A 7 -4.42 20.41 27.60
C LEU A 7 -5.03 20.28 29.00
N VAL A 8 -4.77 21.26 29.88
CA VAL A 8 -5.23 21.26 31.27
C VAL A 8 -6.76 21.30 31.35
N SER A 9 -7.40 22.23 30.65
CA SER A 9 -8.87 22.35 30.64
C SER A 9 -9.57 21.14 29.99
N ARG A 10 -8.92 20.47 29.03
CA ARG A 10 -9.42 19.22 28.44
C ARG A 10 -9.32 18.05 29.41
N LEU A 11 -8.20 17.92 30.12
CA LEU A 11 -8.02 16.88 31.14
C LEU A 11 -8.98 17.10 32.32
N TRP A 12 -9.11 18.34 32.79
CA TRP A 12 -10.10 18.71 33.80
C TRP A 12 -11.50 18.27 33.39
N LEU A 13 -11.95 18.65 32.18
CA LEU A 13 -13.27 18.25 31.66
C LEU A 13 -13.45 16.73 31.61
N LYS A 14 -12.40 15.97 31.23
CA LYS A 14 -12.44 14.50 31.19
C LYS A 14 -12.76 13.89 32.56
N HIS A 15 -12.25 14.50 33.64
CA HIS A 15 -12.42 14.02 35.00
C HIS A 15 -13.68 14.56 35.66
N THR A 16 -14.05 15.82 35.43
CA THR A 16 -15.17 16.47 36.11
C THR A 16 -16.52 16.22 35.43
N ASP A 17 -16.56 16.03 34.11
CA ASP A 17 -17.81 15.88 33.36
C ASP A 17 -17.60 15.01 32.12
N LYS A 18 -17.77 13.70 32.30
CA LYS A 18 -17.58 12.71 31.23
C LYS A 18 -18.52 12.94 30.04
N ILE A 19 -19.73 13.43 30.26
CA ILE A 19 -20.73 13.67 29.20
C ILE A 19 -20.28 14.84 28.34
N ARG A 20 -19.98 16.00 28.97
CA ARG A 20 -19.45 17.15 28.23
C ARG A 20 -18.10 16.87 27.58
N TYR A 21 -17.27 16.02 28.19
CA TYR A 21 -16.02 15.59 27.55
C TYR A 21 -16.27 14.79 26.26
N LYS A 22 -17.23 13.85 26.28
CA LYS A 22 -17.65 13.11 25.07
C LYS A 22 -18.18 14.06 23.99
N GLN A 23 -19.05 15.00 24.37
CA GLN A 23 -19.57 16.02 23.45
C GLN A 23 -18.44 16.88 22.85
N TYR A 24 -17.53 17.40 23.68
CA TYR A 24 -16.37 18.16 23.23
C TYR A 24 -15.50 17.37 22.24
N LYS A 25 -15.29 16.06 22.49
CA LYS A 25 -14.53 15.18 21.59
C LYS A 25 -15.23 14.97 20.25
N TRP A 26 -16.56 14.86 20.25
CA TRP A 26 -17.38 14.78 19.04
C TRP A 26 -17.33 16.09 18.24
N GLU A 27 -17.53 17.23 18.89
CA GLU A 27 -17.45 18.55 18.24
C GLU A 27 -16.04 18.82 17.67
N LEU A 28 -14.98 18.46 18.40
CA LEU A 28 -13.59 18.57 17.92
C LEU A 28 -13.36 17.71 16.68
N ARG A 29 -13.95 16.51 16.61
CA ARG A 29 -13.85 15.62 15.45
C ARG A 29 -14.57 16.23 14.25
N ASN A 30 -15.79 16.73 14.43
CA ASN A 30 -16.56 17.37 13.37
C ASN A 30 -15.86 18.62 12.84
N GLN A 31 -15.26 19.44 13.71
CA GLN A 31 -14.51 20.62 13.27
C GLN A 31 -13.31 20.23 12.41
N LYS A 32 -12.58 19.16 12.77
CA LYS A 32 -11.47 18.65 11.94
C LYS A 32 -11.94 18.15 10.59
N GLN A 33 -13.07 17.44 10.55
CA GLN A 33 -13.66 16.97 9.29
C GLN A 33 -14.10 18.12 8.40
N LEU A 34 -14.73 19.16 8.96
CA LEU A 34 -15.12 20.35 8.23
C LEU A 34 -13.92 21.12 7.69
N ALA A 35 -12.87 21.27 8.51
CA ALA A 35 -11.62 21.92 8.07
C ALA A 35 -10.95 21.15 6.92
N PHE A 36 -10.94 19.82 6.99
CA PHE A 36 -10.43 18.96 5.91
C PHE A 36 -11.29 19.05 4.65
N ALA A 37 -12.61 19.01 4.79
CA ALA A 37 -13.53 19.18 3.66
C ALA A 37 -13.29 20.52 2.96
N ASN A 38 -13.24 21.62 3.72
CA ASN A 38 -12.97 22.96 3.18
C ASN A 38 -11.61 23.04 2.49
N PHE A 39 -10.58 22.39 3.04
CA PHE A 39 -9.25 22.35 2.45
C PHE A 39 -9.24 21.61 1.11
N ILE A 40 -9.97 20.49 1.00
CA ILE A 40 -10.07 19.74 -0.25
C ILE A 40 -10.97 20.44 -1.27
N THR A 41 -12.03 21.12 -0.83
CA THR A 41 -12.93 21.84 -1.74
C THR A 41 -12.42 23.23 -2.14
N ASP A 42 -11.25 23.64 -1.64
CA ASP A 42 -10.59 24.87 -2.06
C ASP A 42 -10.50 24.93 -3.60
N ALA A 43 -10.85 26.09 -4.15
CA ALA A 43 -10.97 26.31 -5.59
C ALA A 43 -9.65 25.96 -6.30
N GLU A 44 -8.51 26.27 -5.69
CA GLU A 44 -7.18 26.09 -6.29
C GLU A 44 -6.70 24.62 -6.29
N LYS A 45 -7.29 23.76 -5.46
CA LYS A 45 -6.88 22.36 -5.36
C LYS A 45 -7.46 21.50 -6.48
N LEU A 46 -6.61 20.66 -7.07
CA LEU A 46 -6.96 19.69 -8.13
C LEU A 46 -7.60 18.41 -7.55
N THR A 47 -8.74 18.57 -6.89
CA THR A 47 -9.44 17.53 -6.11
C THR A 47 -10.69 16.99 -6.80
N SER A 48 -10.88 17.31 -8.08
CA SER A 48 -11.97 16.74 -8.89
C SER A 48 -11.52 16.44 -10.32
N PRO A 49 -12.14 15.45 -10.99
CA PRO A 49 -11.79 15.10 -12.37
C PRO A 49 -11.87 16.29 -13.33
N ALA A 50 -12.88 17.14 -13.20
CA ALA A 50 -13.07 18.31 -14.06
C ALA A 50 -11.94 19.33 -13.91
N LYS A 51 -11.51 19.62 -12.68
CA LYS A 51 -10.37 20.52 -12.41
C LYS A 51 -9.07 19.96 -12.98
N ILE A 52 -8.83 18.66 -12.75
CA ILE A 52 -7.64 17.95 -13.25
C ILE A 52 -7.58 17.98 -14.79
N ILE A 53 -8.69 17.70 -15.48
CA ILE A 53 -8.77 17.77 -16.95
C ILE A 53 -8.48 19.18 -17.46
N ASN A 54 -9.08 20.21 -16.85
CA ASN A 54 -8.89 21.59 -17.29
C ASN A 54 -7.44 22.05 -17.07
N PHE A 55 -6.85 21.73 -15.92
CA PHE A 55 -5.45 22.01 -15.63
C PHE A 55 -4.51 21.32 -16.63
N ALA A 56 -4.77 20.04 -16.92
CA ALA A 56 -4.01 19.26 -17.89
C ALA A 56 -4.05 19.86 -19.30
N LYS A 57 -5.23 20.30 -19.77
CA LYS A 57 -5.39 20.95 -21.08
C LYS A 57 -4.58 22.23 -21.22
N GLN A 58 -4.41 22.98 -20.12
CA GLN A 58 -3.68 24.25 -20.12
C GLN A 58 -2.17 24.05 -19.98
N ASN A 59 -1.73 23.07 -19.18
CA ASN A 59 -0.33 22.92 -18.80
C ASN A 59 0.40 21.80 -19.55
N GLY A 60 -0.33 20.85 -20.16
CA GLY A 60 0.22 19.68 -20.87
C GLY A 60 0.89 18.62 -19.97
N LYS A 61 1.01 18.89 -18.67
CA LYS A 61 1.61 17.99 -17.67
C LYS A 61 0.99 18.15 -16.30
N ILE A 62 1.18 17.15 -15.46
CA ILE A 62 0.76 17.12 -14.05
C ILE A 62 1.91 16.57 -13.21
N ARG A 63 2.29 17.32 -12.19
CA ARG A 63 3.31 16.95 -11.20
C ARG A 63 2.66 16.43 -9.93
N LEU A 64 2.95 15.19 -9.60
CA LEU A 64 2.40 14.48 -8.46
C LEU A 64 3.50 14.30 -7.41
N SER A 65 3.17 14.30 -6.13
CA SER A 65 4.11 13.89 -5.08
C SER A 65 3.56 12.81 -4.16
N HIS A 66 4.43 11.96 -3.64
CA HIS A 66 4.09 11.00 -2.58
C HIS A 66 5.29 10.79 -1.64
N SER A 67 5.03 10.56 -0.35
CA SER A 67 6.06 10.45 0.71
C SER A 67 5.87 9.25 1.64
N GLY A 68 4.79 8.48 1.47
CA GLY A 68 4.54 7.30 2.28
C GLY A 68 5.59 6.19 2.11
N ASN A 69 5.41 5.11 2.86
CA ASN A 69 6.29 3.95 2.73
C ASN A 69 6.17 3.37 1.30
N ALA A 70 7.14 2.55 0.89
CA ALA A 70 7.17 1.99 -0.46
C ALA A 70 5.84 1.33 -0.89
N GLY A 71 5.14 0.63 0.01
CA GLY A 71 3.82 0.04 -0.30
C GLY A 71 2.74 1.09 -0.59
N ASP A 72 2.72 2.21 0.14
CA ASP A 72 1.77 3.30 -0.10
C ASP A 72 1.99 3.91 -1.50
N VAL A 73 3.26 4.05 -1.92
CA VAL A 73 3.62 4.52 -3.26
C VAL A 73 3.09 3.57 -4.34
N ILE A 74 3.25 2.25 -4.16
CA ILE A 74 2.70 1.25 -5.10
C ILE A 74 1.17 1.31 -5.16
N TYR A 75 0.49 1.49 -4.04
CA TYR A 75 -0.97 1.61 -4.00
C TYR A 75 -1.50 2.94 -4.56
N ALA A 76 -0.66 3.96 -4.72
CA ALA A 76 -1.03 5.20 -5.41
C ALA A 76 -1.06 5.05 -6.94
N LEU A 77 -0.24 4.16 -7.49
CA LEU A 77 -0.08 3.93 -8.94
C LEU A 77 -1.38 3.75 -9.73
N PRO A 78 -2.39 2.96 -9.30
CA PRO A 78 -3.63 2.83 -10.05
C PRO A 78 -4.35 4.17 -10.23
N THR A 79 -4.29 5.06 -9.22
CA THR A 79 -4.87 6.42 -9.35
C THR A 79 -4.04 7.27 -10.33
N ILE A 80 -2.71 7.17 -10.30
CA ILE A 80 -1.81 7.86 -11.23
C ILE A 80 -2.09 7.44 -12.67
N GLU A 81 -2.19 6.14 -12.92
CA GLU A 81 -2.52 5.60 -14.23
C GLU A 81 -3.91 6.08 -14.70
N ALA A 82 -4.90 6.11 -13.81
CA ALA A 82 -6.23 6.63 -14.12
C ALA A 82 -6.20 8.13 -14.47
N ILE A 83 -5.38 8.94 -13.79
CA ILE A 83 -5.17 10.36 -14.14
C ILE A 83 -4.54 10.49 -15.53
N ARG A 84 -3.52 9.69 -15.86
CA ARG A 84 -2.92 9.67 -17.20
C ARG A 84 -3.95 9.33 -18.28
N LYS A 85 -4.75 8.28 -18.07
CA LYS A 85 -5.82 7.86 -19.00
C LYS A 85 -6.89 8.92 -19.17
N LEU A 86 -7.28 9.58 -18.07
CA LEU A 86 -8.32 10.62 -18.06
C LEU A 86 -7.89 11.88 -18.83
N THR A 87 -6.61 12.24 -18.74
CA THR A 87 -6.12 13.55 -19.19
C THR A 87 -5.25 13.52 -20.43
N GLY A 88 -4.56 12.41 -20.70
CA GLY A 88 -3.50 12.31 -21.71
C GLY A 88 -2.25 13.14 -21.41
N ALA A 89 -2.18 13.83 -20.27
CA ALA A 89 -1.08 14.73 -19.93
C ALA A 89 0.17 13.98 -19.45
N ARG A 90 1.34 14.60 -19.65
CA ARG A 90 2.62 14.11 -19.09
C ARG A 90 2.54 14.01 -17.57
N ILE A 91 2.93 12.87 -17.02
CA ILE A 91 2.94 12.61 -15.57
C ILE A 91 4.37 12.66 -15.07
N GLU A 92 4.62 13.53 -14.10
CA GLU A 92 5.88 13.61 -13.37
C GLU A 92 5.62 13.27 -11.90
N LEU A 93 6.22 12.18 -11.40
CA LEU A 93 6.06 11.72 -10.01
C LEU A 93 7.30 12.05 -9.19
N TYR A 94 7.13 12.78 -8.09
CA TYR A 94 8.20 13.18 -7.20
C TYR A 94 8.09 12.47 -5.84
N LEU A 95 9.16 11.79 -5.43
CA LEU A 95 9.22 11.09 -4.15
C LEU A 95 9.79 12.01 -3.06
N ARG A 96 8.99 12.33 -2.04
CA ARG A 96 9.44 13.20 -0.93
C ARG A 96 10.06 12.37 0.18
N LEU A 97 11.27 12.72 0.56
CA LEU A 97 12.00 12.03 1.62
C LEU A 97 11.72 12.61 3.01
N GLY A 98 12.11 11.86 4.03
CA GLY A 98 12.29 12.42 5.38
C GLY A 98 10.99 12.68 6.16
N GLN A 99 9.83 12.30 5.63
CA GLN A 99 8.58 12.45 6.35
C GLN A 99 8.57 11.55 7.59
N PRO A 100 8.27 12.09 8.80
CA PRO A 100 8.36 11.33 10.03
C PRO A 100 7.47 10.09 10.02
N LEU A 101 8.07 8.94 10.36
CA LEU A 101 7.34 7.71 10.56
C LEU A 101 6.67 7.72 11.94
N ILE A 102 5.36 7.88 11.98
CA ILE A 102 4.59 7.82 13.23
C ILE A 102 4.13 6.37 13.46
N LEU A 103 4.98 5.55 14.10
CA LEU A 103 4.60 4.22 14.57
C LEU A 103 4.17 4.29 16.04
N SER A 104 2.98 3.78 16.36
CA SER A 104 2.60 3.50 17.75
C SER A 104 3.04 2.09 18.13
N GLY A 105 3.88 1.95 19.16
CA GLY A 105 4.12 0.67 19.85
C GLY A 105 5.23 -0.23 19.31
N TYR A 106 6.11 0.24 18.43
CA TYR A 106 7.23 -0.55 17.89
C TYR A 106 8.57 0.19 18.04
N ASN A 107 9.61 -0.51 18.50
CA ASN A 107 10.90 0.10 18.87
C ASN A 107 11.86 0.29 17.68
N THR A 108 11.67 -0.42 16.56
CA THR A 108 12.59 -0.40 15.42
C THR A 108 11.85 -0.64 14.10
N HIS A 109 12.09 0.20 13.08
CA HIS A 109 11.65 -0.01 11.71
C HIS A 109 12.89 -0.06 10.80
N PRO A 110 12.93 -0.88 9.72
CA PRO A 110 14.09 -0.97 8.83
C PRO A 110 14.55 0.39 8.25
N LEU A 111 13.64 1.36 8.17
CA LEU A 111 13.92 2.73 7.68
C LEU A 111 14.22 3.75 8.77
N GLY A 112 14.31 3.33 10.04
CA GLY A 112 14.45 4.23 11.18
C GLY A 112 13.19 5.08 11.40
N ASN A 113 13.37 6.40 11.47
CA ASN A 113 12.32 7.35 11.87
C ASN A 113 11.59 8.03 10.70
N VAL A 114 11.81 7.58 9.46
CA VAL A 114 11.24 8.20 8.25
C VAL A 114 10.48 7.17 7.41
N MET A 115 9.43 7.61 6.71
CA MET A 115 8.63 6.74 5.84
C MET A 115 9.38 6.34 4.57
N LEU A 116 10.16 7.25 4.01
CA LEU A 116 10.94 7.05 2.80
C LEU A 116 12.31 7.73 2.95
N ASN A 117 13.37 6.95 2.81
CA ASN A 117 14.75 7.45 2.73
C ASN A 117 15.27 7.34 1.28
N GLU A 118 16.42 7.95 1.03
CA GLU A 118 17.03 8.02 -0.30
C GLU A 118 17.22 6.65 -0.95
N LYS A 119 17.83 5.70 -0.23
CA LYS A 119 18.04 4.32 -0.71
C LYS A 119 16.72 3.66 -1.18
N MET A 120 15.65 3.78 -0.40
CA MET A 120 14.35 3.23 -0.77
C MET A 120 13.73 3.94 -1.97
N ALA A 121 13.90 5.26 -2.06
CA ALA A 121 13.43 6.04 -3.19
C ALA A 121 14.17 5.65 -4.48
N GLU A 122 15.48 5.45 -4.43
CA GLU A 122 16.27 4.97 -5.57
C GLU A 122 15.82 3.57 -6.03
N MET A 123 15.59 2.65 -5.10
CA MET A 123 15.06 1.31 -5.41
C MET A 123 13.66 1.39 -6.03
N LEU A 124 12.78 2.28 -5.54
CA LEU A 124 11.46 2.54 -6.13
C LEU A 124 11.57 3.12 -7.53
N ILE A 125 12.43 4.12 -7.73
CA ILE A 125 12.62 4.79 -9.03
C ILE A 125 12.95 3.77 -10.12
N LYS A 126 13.79 2.77 -9.82
CA LYS A 126 14.11 1.69 -10.77
C LYS A 126 12.87 0.90 -11.21
N LEU A 127 11.92 0.64 -10.31
CA LEU A 127 10.66 -0.05 -10.62
C LEU A 127 9.64 0.86 -11.32
N LEU A 128 9.58 2.13 -10.91
CA LEU A 128 8.55 3.08 -11.37
C LEU A 128 8.85 3.68 -12.74
N ARG A 129 10.13 3.92 -13.06
CA ARG A 129 10.54 4.59 -14.30
C ARG A 129 10.08 3.88 -15.59
N PRO A 130 10.08 2.54 -15.69
CA PRO A 130 9.62 1.87 -16.90
C PRO A 130 8.10 1.81 -17.08
N GLN A 131 7.31 2.22 -16.08
CA GLN A 131 5.86 2.14 -16.15
C GLN A 131 5.33 3.16 -17.18
N ARG A 132 4.62 2.68 -18.21
CA ARG A 132 4.19 3.47 -19.39
C ARG A 132 3.35 4.73 -19.10
N TYR A 133 2.76 4.82 -17.92
CA TYR A 133 1.90 5.93 -17.50
C TYR A 133 2.64 6.99 -16.64
N ILE A 134 3.95 6.79 -16.40
CA ILE A 134 4.83 7.73 -15.70
C ILE A 134 5.90 8.20 -16.71
N ASP A 135 5.92 9.48 -17.05
CA ASP A 135 6.90 10.03 -18.00
C ASP A 135 8.18 10.52 -17.32
N HIS A 136 8.11 10.80 -16.01
CA HIS A 136 9.25 11.22 -15.19
C HIS A 136 9.08 10.76 -13.75
N VAL A 137 10.16 10.29 -13.11
CA VAL A 137 10.17 9.98 -11.68
C VAL A 137 11.51 10.28 -11.05
N GLU A 138 11.51 11.07 -9.97
CA GLU A 138 12.71 11.46 -9.24
C GLU A 138 12.43 11.79 -7.77
N ILE A 139 13.49 12.01 -7.00
CA ILE A 139 13.38 12.51 -5.64
C ILE A 139 13.02 14.00 -5.68
N HIS A 140 12.04 14.40 -4.87
CA HIS A 140 11.62 15.80 -4.75
C HIS A 140 12.72 16.64 -4.10
N THR A 141 13.05 17.77 -4.72
CA THR A 141 13.93 18.79 -4.15
C THR A 141 13.13 20.08 -3.95
N ASP A 142 12.85 20.79 -5.05
CA ASP A 142 12.19 22.10 -5.05
C ASP A 142 11.12 22.22 -6.15
N GLN A 143 10.76 21.12 -6.81
CA GLN A 143 9.76 21.13 -7.89
C GLN A 143 8.39 21.54 -7.34
N THR A 144 7.68 22.38 -8.08
CA THR A 144 6.28 22.71 -7.76
C THR A 144 5.41 21.47 -7.94
N ILE A 145 4.57 21.15 -6.97
CA ILE A 145 3.67 20.00 -7.00
C ILE A 145 2.24 20.45 -7.26
N ASP A 146 1.60 19.85 -8.25
CA ASP A 146 0.22 20.15 -8.65
C ASP A 146 -0.78 19.33 -7.82
N ILE A 147 -0.47 18.05 -7.58
CA ILE A 147 -1.28 17.15 -6.73
C ILE A 147 -0.38 16.46 -5.72
N ASP A 148 -0.55 16.80 -4.45
CA ASP A 148 0.07 16.08 -3.34
C ASP A 148 -0.81 14.88 -2.96
N LEU A 149 -0.34 13.69 -3.30
CA LEU A 149 -1.08 12.45 -3.05
C LEU A 149 -1.10 12.07 -1.57
N ASP A 150 -0.24 12.61 -0.71
CA ASP A 150 -0.27 12.29 0.73
C ASP A 150 -1.43 12.96 1.47
N TYR A 151 -2.19 13.85 0.83
CA TYR A 151 -3.30 14.54 1.49
C TYR A 151 -4.41 13.60 1.98
N PHE A 152 -4.47 12.34 1.53
CA PHE A 152 -5.35 11.36 2.16
C PHE A 152 -5.04 11.14 3.65
N ARG A 153 -3.83 11.49 4.11
CA ARG A 153 -3.38 11.41 5.51
C ARG A 153 -3.79 12.61 6.36
N ALA A 154 -4.26 13.70 5.76
CA ALA A 154 -4.58 14.94 6.48
C ALA A 154 -5.85 14.83 7.34
N GLY A 155 -6.62 13.75 7.20
CA GLY A 155 -7.82 13.45 7.98
C GLY A 155 -8.97 12.99 7.09
N GLY A 156 -10.11 12.64 7.68
CA GLY A 156 -11.34 12.36 6.93
C GLY A 156 -11.44 10.97 6.27
N ILE A 157 -10.33 10.40 5.79
CA ILE A 157 -10.31 9.05 5.21
C ILE A 157 -9.91 8.03 6.29
N PRO A 158 -10.70 6.95 6.50
CA PRO A 158 -10.31 5.86 7.38
C PRO A 158 -9.19 5.04 6.74
N LEU A 159 -8.02 5.00 7.37
CA LEU A 159 -6.81 4.34 6.84
C LEU A 159 -6.61 2.92 7.41
N ASP A 160 -7.44 2.50 8.35
CA ASP A 160 -7.41 1.20 9.02
C ASP A 160 -8.34 0.16 8.35
N LYS A 161 -9.16 0.58 7.39
CA LYS A 161 -10.16 -0.26 6.71
C LYS A 161 -10.43 0.22 5.29
N GLY A 162 -11.11 -0.63 4.52
CA GLY A 162 -11.41 -0.36 3.11
C GLY A 162 -10.28 -0.85 2.21
N ASN A 163 -10.03 -0.17 1.09
CA ASN A 163 -8.95 -0.54 0.17
C ASN A 163 -7.97 0.63 0.01
N ILE A 164 -6.73 0.43 0.45
CA ILE A 164 -5.61 1.37 0.37
C ILE A 164 -5.38 1.89 -1.06
N ALA A 165 -5.62 1.06 -2.07
CA ALA A 165 -5.51 1.44 -3.48
C ALA A 165 -6.53 2.52 -3.91
N ARG A 166 -7.53 2.83 -3.07
CA ARG A 166 -8.51 3.89 -3.29
C ARG A 166 -8.19 5.20 -2.57
N TRP A 167 -7.22 5.25 -1.65
CA TRP A 167 -7.03 6.45 -0.83
C TRP A 167 -6.73 7.71 -1.66
N CYS A 168 -5.87 7.60 -2.67
CA CYS A 168 -5.61 8.71 -3.60
C CYS A 168 -6.81 9.03 -4.51
N SER A 169 -7.65 8.05 -4.83
CA SER A 169 -8.89 8.27 -5.59
C SER A 169 -9.91 9.10 -4.80
N TYR A 170 -9.99 8.92 -3.48
CA TYR A 170 -10.87 9.72 -2.63
C TYR A 170 -10.47 11.20 -2.57
N LEU A 171 -9.19 11.50 -2.75
CA LEU A 171 -8.67 12.87 -2.82
C LEU A 171 -9.00 13.55 -4.16
N THR A 172 -8.86 12.82 -5.26
CA THR A 172 -8.91 13.39 -6.62
C THR A 172 -10.28 13.23 -7.29
N GLY A 173 -11.13 12.34 -6.78
CA GLY A 173 -12.36 11.89 -7.43
C GLY A 173 -12.13 11.05 -8.69
N VAL A 174 -10.88 10.72 -9.02
CA VAL A 174 -10.53 9.88 -10.17
C VAL A 174 -10.54 8.43 -9.73
N ASN A 175 -11.52 7.67 -10.22
CA ASN A 175 -11.71 6.26 -9.82
C ASN A 175 -10.86 5.32 -10.68
N PRO A 176 -9.87 4.60 -10.10
CA PRO A 176 -9.07 3.65 -10.84
C PRO A 176 -9.74 2.29 -11.04
N VAL A 177 -9.25 1.53 -12.02
CA VAL A 177 -9.66 0.13 -12.25
C VAL A 177 -8.72 -0.77 -11.47
N LEU A 178 -9.19 -1.31 -10.34
CA LEU A 178 -8.33 -2.06 -9.42
C LEU A 178 -8.18 -3.54 -9.76
N TRP A 179 -9.08 -4.14 -10.53
CA TRP A 179 -9.01 -5.56 -10.91
C TRP A 179 -8.06 -5.84 -12.08
N LYS A 180 -7.39 -4.82 -12.62
CA LYS A 180 -6.36 -4.94 -13.67
C LYS A 180 -4.97 -4.65 -13.11
N PRO A 181 -3.90 -5.19 -13.72
CA PRO A 181 -2.54 -4.82 -13.34
C PRO A 181 -2.30 -3.32 -13.47
N TRP A 182 -1.58 -2.76 -12.51
CA TRP A 182 -1.04 -1.40 -12.54
C TRP A 182 0.49 -1.36 -12.43
N LEU A 183 1.13 -2.54 -12.37
CA LEU A 183 2.56 -2.71 -12.56
C LEU A 183 2.79 -3.62 -13.76
N GLU A 184 3.81 -3.30 -14.54
CA GLU A 184 4.27 -4.07 -15.70
C GLU A 184 5.78 -4.29 -15.56
N VAL A 185 6.20 -5.56 -15.56
CA VAL A 185 7.61 -5.99 -15.53
C VAL A 185 7.76 -7.29 -16.32
N GLU A 186 8.95 -7.54 -16.85
CA GLU A 186 9.28 -8.84 -17.44
C GLU A 186 9.47 -9.89 -16.34
N PRO A 187 8.77 -11.04 -16.38
CA PRO A 187 8.87 -12.05 -15.33
C PRO A 187 10.21 -12.78 -15.37
N ASP A 188 10.79 -13.02 -14.19
CA ASP A 188 11.93 -13.95 -14.05
C ASP A 188 11.40 -15.39 -14.04
N ARG A 189 11.50 -16.05 -15.20
CA ARG A 189 10.99 -17.40 -15.42
C ARG A 189 11.70 -18.48 -14.60
N SER A 190 12.83 -18.19 -13.95
CA SER A 190 13.45 -19.13 -13.02
C SER A 190 12.58 -19.41 -11.78
N TYR A 191 11.55 -18.58 -11.54
CA TYR A 191 10.60 -18.71 -10.42
C TYR A 191 9.26 -19.36 -10.79
N GLU A 192 9.04 -19.80 -12.04
CA GLU A 192 7.72 -20.23 -12.56
C GLU A 192 7.04 -21.31 -11.71
N ASN A 193 7.82 -22.21 -11.11
CA ASN A 193 7.32 -23.30 -10.26
C ASN A 193 7.59 -23.08 -8.76
N ILE A 194 8.00 -21.87 -8.36
CA ILE A 194 8.41 -21.53 -7.00
C ILE A 194 7.32 -20.72 -6.31
N ILE A 195 6.97 -21.12 -5.08
CA ILE A 195 6.13 -20.31 -4.18
C ILE A 195 7.00 -19.19 -3.60
N VAL A 196 6.64 -17.95 -3.86
CA VAL A 196 7.35 -16.78 -3.30
C VAL A 196 6.59 -16.27 -2.09
N MET A 197 7.31 -16.07 -0.98
CA MET A 197 6.74 -15.63 0.29
C MET A 197 7.40 -14.34 0.79
N ALA A 198 6.61 -13.44 1.36
CA ALA A 198 7.12 -12.37 2.22
C ALA A 198 6.20 -12.20 3.43
N ARG A 199 6.77 -12.01 4.63
CA ARG A 199 5.96 -11.85 5.83
C ARG A 199 6.60 -10.88 6.81
N SER A 200 6.06 -9.68 6.85
CA SER A 200 6.60 -8.64 7.72
C SER A 200 6.24 -8.84 9.18
N GLU A 201 6.96 -8.18 10.09
CA GLU A 201 6.63 -8.16 11.54
C GLU A 201 5.29 -7.49 11.85
N ARG A 202 4.83 -6.59 10.96
CA ARG A 202 3.56 -5.85 11.11
C ARG A 202 2.40 -6.61 10.49
N TYR A 203 1.18 -6.32 10.95
CA TYR A 203 -0.06 -6.84 10.34
C TYR A 203 -0.09 -8.36 10.21
N ARG A 204 0.46 -9.08 11.19
CA ARG A 204 0.41 -10.53 11.24
C ARG A 204 -0.96 -10.99 11.74
N ASN A 205 -1.40 -12.11 11.19
CA ASN A 205 -2.47 -12.90 11.77
C ASN A 205 -1.85 -13.96 12.69
N TYR A 206 -1.89 -13.72 14.00
CA TYR A 206 -1.25 -14.59 14.99
C TYR A 206 -1.95 -15.94 15.20
N THR A 207 -3.12 -16.15 14.59
CA THR A 207 -3.82 -17.45 14.65
C THR A 207 -3.31 -18.44 13.60
N ILE A 208 -2.47 -18.00 12.67
CA ILE A 208 -2.02 -18.78 11.50
C ILE A 208 -0.68 -19.45 11.76
N ASN A 209 -0.59 -20.72 11.36
CA ASN A 209 0.61 -21.53 11.47
C ASN A 209 1.05 -22.03 10.09
N TYR A 210 2.22 -21.56 9.64
CA TYR A 210 2.77 -21.93 8.34
C TYR A 210 3.48 -23.29 8.30
N LYS A 211 3.47 -24.09 9.37
CA LYS A 211 4.14 -25.42 9.38
C LYS A 211 3.65 -26.36 8.27
N PHE A 212 2.40 -26.25 7.84
CA PHE A 212 1.88 -27.05 6.73
C PHE A 212 2.64 -26.81 5.42
N MET A 213 3.33 -25.66 5.28
CA MET A 213 4.12 -25.36 4.09
C MET A 213 5.32 -26.29 3.91
N ASN A 214 5.76 -27.00 4.95
CA ASN A 214 6.89 -27.94 4.87
C ASN A 214 6.66 -29.10 3.88
N GLN A 215 5.43 -29.33 3.44
CA GLN A 215 5.13 -30.32 2.40
C GLN A 215 5.48 -29.84 0.97
N TYR A 216 5.75 -28.55 0.77
CA TYR A 216 6.13 -27.99 -0.54
C TYR A 216 7.65 -27.80 -0.59
N ALA A 217 8.26 -28.30 -1.66
CA ALA A 217 9.72 -28.31 -1.81
C ALA A 217 10.28 -26.93 -2.19
N ASP A 218 9.63 -26.22 -3.11
CA ASP A 218 10.15 -25.00 -3.73
C ASP A 218 9.50 -23.74 -3.17
N ILE A 219 9.99 -23.29 -2.01
CA ILE A 219 9.58 -22.04 -1.37
C ILE A 219 10.78 -21.12 -1.21
N VAL A 220 10.62 -19.88 -1.65
CA VAL A 220 11.60 -18.81 -1.42
C VAL A 220 10.98 -17.67 -0.63
N PHE A 221 11.78 -17.04 0.21
CA PHE A 221 11.44 -15.85 0.94
C PHE A 221 12.13 -14.63 0.32
N ILE A 222 11.36 -13.55 0.11
CA ILE A 222 11.88 -12.23 -0.24
C ILE A 222 11.52 -11.24 0.87
N GLY A 223 12.46 -10.39 1.25
CA GLY A 223 12.31 -9.47 2.37
C GLY A 223 13.61 -9.30 3.14
N VAL A 224 13.53 -8.69 4.32
CA VAL A 224 14.72 -8.46 5.15
C VAL A 224 15.15 -9.73 5.89
N GLU A 225 16.43 -9.79 6.25
CA GLU A 225 17.03 -10.98 6.87
C GLU A 225 16.37 -11.36 8.20
N SER A 226 15.93 -10.39 9.01
CA SER A 226 15.26 -10.64 10.29
C SER A 226 13.93 -11.39 10.11
N GLU A 227 13.13 -10.96 9.13
CA GLU A 227 11.85 -11.57 8.79
C GLU A 227 12.05 -12.97 8.19
N TYR A 228 13.09 -13.15 7.37
CA TYR A 228 13.51 -14.47 6.89
C TYR A 228 13.88 -15.42 8.03
N LYS A 229 14.75 -14.97 8.94
CA LYS A 229 15.19 -15.74 10.12
C LYS A 229 14.01 -16.15 11.00
N ASP A 230 12.98 -15.31 11.06
CA ASP A 230 11.77 -15.61 11.81
C ASP A 230 10.94 -16.71 11.15
N ILE A 231 10.59 -16.58 9.86
CA ILE A 231 9.75 -17.58 9.17
C ILE A 231 10.47 -18.92 9.00
N LYS A 232 11.80 -18.93 8.86
CA LYS A 232 12.62 -20.15 8.74
C LYS A 232 12.49 -21.08 9.95
N LYS A 233 12.18 -20.55 11.14
CA LYS A 233 11.91 -21.38 12.34
C LYS A 233 10.68 -22.29 12.14
N THR A 234 9.75 -21.88 11.29
CA THR A 234 8.49 -22.57 11.01
C THR A 234 8.57 -23.40 9.73
N ILE A 235 9.31 -22.91 8.72
CA ILE A 235 9.53 -23.56 7.43
C ILE A 235 11.04 -23.75 7.20
N PRO A 236 11.70 -24.78 7.74
CA PRO A 236 13.16 -24.90 7.70
C PRO A 236 13.77 -24.98 6.29
N ASN A 237 13.02 -25.50 5.30
CA ASN A 237 13.46 -25.62 3.91
C ASN A 237 13.32 -24.31 3.10
N ILE A 238 12.76 -23.23 3.67
CA ILE A 238 12.62 -21.96 2.94
C ILE A 238 13.98 -21.31 2.65
N ARG A 239 14.19 -20.97 1.38
CA ARG A 239 15.43 -20.30 0.91
C ARG A 239 15.24 -18.80 0.92
N TRP A 240 16.26 -18.04 1.32
CA TRP A 240 16.22 -16.58 1.23
C TRP A 240 16.74 -16.10 -0.11
N VAL A 241 16.05 -15.15 -0.71
CA VAL A 241 16.53 -14.38 -1.85
C VAL A 241 16.66 -12.93 -1.41
N GLN A 242 17.90 -12.47 -1.28
CA GLN A 242 18.19 -11.06 -1.07
C GLN A 242 18.16 -10.36 -2.42
N VAL A 243 17.30 -9.34 -2.55
CA VAL A 243 17.17 -8.56 -3.78
C VAL A 243 18.07 -7.33 -3.77
N ASP A 244 18.54 -6.93 -4.94
CA ASP A 244 19.36 -5.74 -5.18
C ASP A 244 18.49 -4.47 -5.23
N ASP A 245 17.31 -4.55 -5.84
CA ASP A 245 16.34 -3.47 -5.95
C ASP A 245 14.90 -3.95 -6.10
N PHE A 246 13.94 -3.01 -6.19
CA PHE A 246 12.52 -3.35 -6.33
C PHE A 246 12.11 -3.75 -7.74
N MET A 247 12.93 -3.50 -8.76
CA MET A 247 12.71 -4.10 -10.07
C MET A 247 12.93 -5.60 -9.98
N GLN A 248 14.09 -6.04 -9.45
CA GLN A 248 14.35 -7.47 -9.28
C GLN A 248 13.30 -8.16 -8.40
N MET A 249 12.88 -7.52 -7.29
CA MET A 249 11.78 -8.03 -6.47
C MET A 249 10.50 -8.24 -7.28
N ALA A 250 10.12 -7.26 -8.11
CA ALA A 250 8.93 -7.36 -8.94
C ALA A 250 9.04 -8.43 -10.03
N GLN A 251 10.22 -8.61 -10.64
CA GLN A 251 10.45 -9.66 -11.65
C GLN A 251 10.34 -11.06 -11.05
N ILE A 252 10.88 -11.26 -9.84
CA ILE A 252 10.74 -12.52 -9.08
C ILE A 252 9.26 -12.80 -8.77
N ILE A 253 8.53 -11.79 -8.29
CA ILE A 253 7.10 -11.93 -7.98
C ILE A 253 6.30 -12.21 -9.27
N ALA A 254 6.56 -11.48 -10.35
CA ALA A 254 5.89 -11.67 -11.64
C ALA A 254 6.10 -13.06 -12.24
N GLY A 255 7.28 -13.64 -12.02
CA GLY A 255 7.63 -14.97 -12.50
C GLY A 255 7.26 -16.11 -11.56
N CYS A 256 6.70 -15.86 -10.37
CA CYS A 256 6.44 -16.91 -9.39
C CYS A 256 5.23 -17.79 -9.75
N LYS A 257 5.17 -18.99 -9.14
CA LYS A 257 3.99 -19.86 -9.23
C LYS A 257 2.76 -19.19 -8.63
N PHE A 258 2.92 -18.68 -7.41
CA PHE A 258 2.02 -17.77 -6.72
C PHE A 258 2.72 -17.14 -5.51
N PHE A 259 2.19 -16.01 -5.06
CA PHE A 259 2.75 -15.23 -3.95
C PHE A 259 1.95 -15.43 -2.66
N ILE A 260 2.62 -15.47 -1.50
CA ILE A 260 1.98 -15.43 -0.18
C ILE A 260 2.60 -14.31 0.65
N GLY A 261 1.78 -13.45 1.23
CA GLY A 261 2.29 -12.52 2.23
C GLY A 261 1.24 -11.79 3.02
N ASN A 262 1.67 -11.06 4.05
CA ASN A 262 0.80 -10.16 4.79
C ASN A 262 0.85 -8.74 4.22
N GLN A 263 0.13 -7.79 4.85
CA GLN A 263 0.00 -6.38 4.44
C GLN A 263 1.32 -5.60 4.48
N SER A 264 2.22 -5.95 3.55
CA SER A 264 3.61 -5.54 3.47
C SER A 264 3.92 -5.00 2.08
N PHE A 265 5.10 -4.39 1.94
CA PHE A 265 5.52 -3.84 0.65
C PHE A 265 5.59 -4.91 -0.47
N PRO A 266 6.18 -6.11 -0.28
CA PRO A 266 6.17 -7.13 -1.32
C PRO A 266 4.75 -7.53 -1.77
N TYR A 267 3.78 -7.59 -0.84
CA TYR A 267 2.38 -7.86 -1.21
C TYR A 267 1.80 -6.75 -2.09
N SER A 268 2.15 -5.48 -1.87
CA SER A 268 1.69 -4.39 -2.75
C SER A 268 2.16 -4.55 -4.20
N ILE A 269 3.36 -5.13 -4.41
CA ILE A 269 3.87 -5.44 -5.75
C ILE A 269 3.08 -6.62 -6.35
N ALA A 270 2.89 -7.71 -5.59
CA ALA A 270 2.09 -8.85 -6.06
C ALA A 270 0.67 -8.43 -6.45
N GLU A 271 0.05 -7.56 -5.63
CA GLU A 271 -1.25 -6.96 -5.92
C GLU A 271 -1.22 -6.08 -7.18
N GLY A 272 -0.16 -5.28 -7.38
CA GLY A 272 -0.03 -4.45 -8.57
C GLY A 272 0.19 -5.21 -9.87
N LEU A 273 0.86 -6.36 -9.79
CA LEU A 273 1.11 -7.25 -10.92
C LEU A 273 -0.08 -8.16 -11.24
N LYS A 274 -0.98 -8.38 -10.27
CA LYS A 274 -2.09 -9.35 -10.34
C LYS A 274 -1.64 -10.78 -10.61
N VAL A 275 -0.49 -11.16 -10.06
CA VAL A 275 -0.11 -12.57 -10.01
C VAL A 275 -1.09 -13.34 -9.11
N PRO A 276 -1.19 -14.68 -9.25
CA PRO A 276 -1.85 -15.49 -8.24
C PRO A 276 -1.24 -15.21 -6.86
N ARG A 277 -2.05 -14.83 -5.88
CA ARG A 277 -1.55 -14.29 -4.61
C ARG A 277 -2.54 -14.48 -3.46
N ILE A 278 -1.99 -14.71 -2.28
CA ILE A 278 -2.74 -14.92 -1.03
C ILE A 278 -2.28 -13.90 0.01
N LEU A 279 -3.23 -13.14 0.54
CA LEU A 279 -3.04 -12.15 1.62
C LEU A 279 -3.34 -12.76 2.99
N GLU A 280 -2.35 -12.80 3.87
CA GLU A 280 -2.56 -12.94 5.31
C GLU A 280 -3.10 -11.62 5.87
N THR A 281 -4.39 -11.58 6.15
CA THR A 281 -5.07 -10.38 6.63
C THR A 281 -4.99 -10.25 8.15
N SER A 282 -4.62 -9.06 8.62
CA SER A 282 -4.65 -8.73 10.05
C SER A 282 -6.07 -8.47 10.53
N PHE A 283 -6.41 -8.96 11.72
CA PHE A 283 -7.67 -8.60 12.40
C PHE A 283 -7.73 -7.12 12.83
N GLU A 284 -6.58 -6.46 12.98
CA GLU A 284 -6.53 -5.07 13.47
C GLU A 284 -6.74 -4.05 12.35
N VAL A 285 -6.24 -4.36 11.15
CA VAL A 285 -6.21 -3.46 10.01
C VAL A 285 -6.62 -4.24 8.78
N ILE A 286 -7.78 -3.94 8.23
CA ILE A 286 -8.37 -4.63 7.06
C ILE A 286 -8.44 -3.67 5.88
N ASN A 287 -7.29 -3.08 5.54
CA ASN A 287 -7.18 -1.99 4.57
C ASN A 287 -6.55 -2.39 3.23
N VAL A 288 -6.09 -3.63 3.08
CA VAL A 288 -5.63 -4.19 1.81
C VAL A 288 -6.67 -5.21 1.39
N VAL A 289 -7.25 -5.00 0.21
CA VAL A 289 -8.27 -5.90 -0.35
C VAL A 289 -7.73 -6.35 -1.72
N PRO A 290 -7.45 -7.64 -1.90
CA PRO A 290 -7.02 -8.16 -3.20
C PRO A 290 -8.12 -7.97 -4.24
N GLU A 291 -7.77 -7.47 -5.42
CA GLU A 291 -8.72 -7.18 -6.50
C GLU A 291 -8.36 -7.93 -7.78
N GLY A 292 -9.37 -8.41 -8.51
CA GLY A 292 -9.18 -9.18 -9.75
C GLY A 292 -8.94 -10.67 -9.52
N ASN A 293 -8.63 -11.37 -10.61
CA ASN A 293 -8.49 -12.82 -10.58
C ASN A 293 -7.31 -13.27 -9.71
N ASP A 294 -7.45 -14.47 -9.16
CA ASP A 294 -6.44 -15.19 -8.39
C ASP A 294 -5.84 -14.38 -7.22
N GLY A 295 -6.58 -13.38 -6.73
CA GLY A 295 -6.29 -12.63 -5.52
C GLY A 295 -7.19 -13.10 -4.40
N PHE A 296 -6.60 -13.63 -3.33
CA PHE A 296 -7.33 -14.18 -2.20
C PHE A 296 -6.85 -13.55 -0.89
N ASP A 297 -7.74 -13.46 0.10
CA ASP A 297 -7.41 -13.13 1.48
C ASP A 297 -8.04 -14.13 2.44
N PHE A 298 -7.51 -14.21 3.67
CA PHE A 298 -7.99 -15.18 4.64
C PHE A 298 -7.78 -14.73 6.10
N PHE A 299 -8.58 -15.31 6.98
CA PHE A 299 -8.46 -15.17 8.44
C PHE A 299 -8.17 -16.49 9.17
N PHE A 300 -8.53 -17.62 8.58
CA PHE A 300 -8.52 -18.93 9.25
C PHE A 300 -7.57 -19.91 8.56
N GLN A 301 -6.99 -20.81 9.34
CA GLN A 301 -5.97 -21.76 8.91
C GLN A 301 -6.46 -22.63 7.74
N GLU A 302 -7.64 -23.24 7.86
CA GLU A 302 -8.18 -24.14 6.83
C GLU A 302 -8.37 -23.44 5.48
N HIS A 303 -8.71 -22.15 5.50
CA HIS A 303 -8.85 -21.36 4.27
C HIS A 303 -7.49 -21.16 3.58
N LEU A 304 -6.44 -20.82 4.34
CA LEU A 304 -5.08 -20.71 3.80
C LEU A 304 -4.62 -22.04 3.17
N GLU A 305 -4.76 -23.15 3.90
CA GLU A 305 -4.33 -24.47 3.40
C GLU A 305 -5.05 -24.86 2.12
N SER A 306 -6.37 -24.62 2.06
CA SER A 306 -7.19 -24.85 0.88
C SER A 306 -6.76 -24.00 -0.32
N LEU A 307 -6.51 -22.69 -0.11
CA LEU A 307 -6.05 -21.78 -1.15
C LEU A 307 -4.67 -22.18 -1.69
N VAL A 308 -3.72 -22.51 -0.82
CA VAL A 308 -2.38 -22.98 -1.21
C VAL A 308 -2.47 -24.28 -2.00
N SER A 309 -3.28 -25.25 -1.55
CA SER A 309 -3.50 -26.51 -2.27
C SER A 309 -4.07 -26.27 -3.67
N THR A 310 -5.05 -25.38 -3.78
CA THR A 310 -5.73 -25.02 -5.03
C THR A 310 -4.75 -24.39 -6.03
N LEU A 311 -4.00 -23.36 -5.61
CA LEU A 311 -3.01 -22.70 -6.46
C LEU A 311 -1.82 -23.61 -6.80
N ASN A 312 -1.49 -24.56 -5.93
CA ASN A 312 -0.44 -25.53 -6.21
C ASN A 312 -0.86 -26.58 -7.24
N ASN A 313 -2.16 -26.92 -7.31
CA ASN A 313 -2.74 -27.95 -8.18
C ASN A 313 -3.99 -27.44 -8.94
N PRO A 314 -3.84 -26.54 -9.93
CA PRO A 314 -4.97 -25.86 -10.58
C PRO A 314 -5.96 -26.80 -11.28
N LYS A 315 -5.57 -28.03 -11.63
CA LYS A 315 -6.45 -29.07 -12.20
C LYS A 315 -7.62 -29.49 -11.28
N GLN A 316 -7.61 -29.12 -10.01
CA GLN A 316 -8.73 -29.36 -9.09
C GLN A 316 -9.83 -28.28 -9.16
N GLN A 317 -9.56 -27.09 -9.73
CA GLN A 317 -10.57 -26.02 -9.88
C GLN A 317 -11.69 -26.41 -10.87
N GLU A 318 -11.38 -27.13 -11.95
CA GLU A 318 -12.37 -27.51 -12.98
C GLU A 318 -13.42 -28.52 -12.51
N LYS A 319 -13.23 -29.17 -11.35
CA LYS A 319 -14.16 -30.17 -10.82
C LYS A 319 -15.15 -29.65 -9.77
N THR A 320 -15.07 -28.36 -9.43
CA THR A 320 -15.81 -27.80 -8.28
C THR A 320 -16.62 -26.54 -8.63
N ILE A 321 -16.84 -26.27 -9.92
CA ILE A 321 -17.74 -25.20 -10.41
C ILE A 321 -18.91 -25.81 -11.15
#